data_AF-A0A963WW97-F1
#
_entry.id   AF-A0A963WW97-F1
#
_cell.length_a   1.000
_cell.length_b   1.000
_cell.length_c   1.000
_cell.angle_alpha   90.00
_cell.angle_beta   90.00
_cell.angle_gamma   90.00
#
_symmetry.space_group_name_H-M   'P 1'
#
loop_
_entity.id
_entity.type
_entity.pdbx_description
1 polymer ?
#
loop_
_entity_poly.entity_id
_entity_poly.type
_entity_poly.pdbx_seq_one_letter_code
_entity_poly.pdbx_strand_id
1 'polypeptide(L)'
;MTRPKILGLTGSIGMGKSTVAEMFRRAGVPVFDADAEVHRLQGPGGELLPEIEAAFPGTTGPEGVKRAELGAQVFGDDAALARLEAIVHPAVAARRQDFLIEHGGAPMVVFDIPLLFEKGGWEQVDAVVVVSAPADIQRARVLARPGMTP
;
A
#
# COMPACT_ATOMS: atom_id res chain seq x y z
N MET A 1 -26.81 3.23 -10.39
CA MET A 1 -26.29 3.00 -9.02
C MET A 1 -25.17 3.99 -8.78
N THR A 2 -25.21 4.73 -7.67
CA THR A 2 -24.16 5.68 -7.31
C THR A 2 -22.93 4.90 -6.84
N ARG A 3 -21.75 5.20 -7.38
CA ARG A 3 -20.48 4.65 -6.88
C ARG A 3 -20.28 5.03 -5.39
N PRO A 4 -19.62 4.18 -4.58
CA PRO A 4 -19.30 4.54 -3.20
C PRO A 4 -18.47 5.83 -3.16
N LYS A 5 -18.61 6.60 -2.08
CA LYS A 5 -17.67 7.68 -1.78
C LYS A 5 -16.31 7.08 -1.43
N ILE A 6 -15.24 7.59 -2.01
CA ILE A 6 -13.88 7.08 -1.80
C ILE A 6 -13.14 8.03 -0.86
N LEU A 7 -12.71 7.53 0.30
CA LEU A 7 -11.83 8.25 1.21
C LEU A 7 -10.38 7.78 1.05
N GLY A 8 -9.44 8.69 0.83
CA GLY A 8 -8.02 8.40 0.98
C GLY A 8 -7.60 8.52 2.44
N LEU A 9 -7.03 7.46 3.01
CA LEU A 9 -6.47 7.48 4.36
C LEU A 9 -4.95 7.67 4.27
N THR A 10 -4.43 8.68 4.95
CA THR A 10 -2.99 8.99 4.96
C THR A 10 -2.52 9.40 6.34
N GLY A 11 -1.20 9.40 6.53
CA GLY A 11 -0.54 9.74 7.79
C GLY A 11 0.91 9.27 7.76
N SER A 12 1.82 10.09 8.25
CA SER A 12 3.25 9.77 8.29
C SER A 12 3.55 8.60 9.22
N ILE A 13 4.80 8.12 9.18
CA ILE A 13 5.27 7.05 10.05
C ILE A 13 4.96 7.34 11.53
N GLY A 14 4.45 6.35 12.26
CA GLY A 14 4.13 6.47 13.69
C GLY A 14 2.81 7.20 14.01
N MET A 15 2.07 7.70 13.02
CA MET A 15 0.82 8.43 13.29
C MET A 15 -0.37 7.54 13.69
N GLY A 16 -0.29 6.23 13.47
CA GLY A 16 -1.37 5.29 13.82
C GLY A 16 -2.37 5.05 12.70
N LYS A 17 -1.97 5.26 11.43
CA LYS A 17 -2.78 5.02 10.24
C LYS A 17 -3.46 3.64 10.24
N SER A 18 -2.70 2.57 10.49
CA SER A 18 -3.24 1.20 10.56
C SER A 18 -4.30 1.02 11.66
N THR A 19 -4.16 1.73 12.79
CA THR A 19 -5.18 1.71 13.85
C THR A 19 -6.48 2.37 13.39
N VAL A 20 -6.39 3.49 12.67
CA VAL A 20 -7.58 4.16 12.10
C VAL A 20 -8.22 3.35 10.98
N ALA A 21 -7.42 2.71 10.13
CA ALA A 21 -7.92 1.76 9.13
C ALA A 21 -8.74 0.64 9.80
N GLU A 22 -8.27 0.08 10.90
CA GLU A 22 -9.00 -0.94 11.66
C GLU A 22 -10.28 -0.39 12.31
N MET A 23 -10.28 0.86 12.76
CA MET A 23 -11.50 1.51 13.25
C MET A 23 -12.58 1.60 12.16
N PHE A 24 -12.19 1.92 10.92
CA PHE A 24 -13.13 1.91 9.78
C PHE A 24 -13.66 0.51 9.49
N ARG A 25 -12.80 -0.52 9.48
CA ARG A 25 -13.23 -1.92 9.31
C ARG A 25 -14.23 -2.34 10.38
N ARG A 26 -13.95 -2.03 11.64
CA ARG A 26 -14.85 -2.29 12.78
C ARG A 26 -16.19 -1.54 12.68
N ALA A 27 -16.21 -0.40 12.02
CA ALA A 27 -17.43 0.36 11.74
C ALA A 27 -18.21 -0.16 10.51
N GLY A 28 -17.75 -1.24 9.88
CA GLY A 28 -18.39 -1.82 8.69
C GLY A 28 -18.06 -1.09 7.39
N VAL A 29 -17.06 -0.19 7.39
CA VAL A 29 -16.61 0.49 6.17
C VAL A 29 -15.51 -0.35 5.52
N PRO A 30 -15.68 -0.78 4.25
CA PRO A 30 -14.64 -1.52 3.55
C PRO A 30 -13.36 -0.69 3.42
N VAL A 31 -12.22 -1.33 3.68
CA VAL A 31 -10.89 -0.70 3.58
C VAL A 31 -10.00 -1.48 2.62
N PHE A 32 -9.61 -0.83 1.52
CA PHE A 32 -8.59 -1.32 0.61
C PHE A 32 -7.21 -0.92 1.13
N ASP A 33 -6.37 -1.90 1.44
CA ASP A 33 -5.01 -1.70 1.93
C ASP A 33 -4.03 -2.05 0.81
N ALA A 34 -3.41 -1.02 0.22
CA ALA A 34 -2.55 -1.21 -0.94
C ALA A 34 -1.27 -1.98 -0.59
N ASP A 35 -0.72 -1.81 0.62
CA ASP A 35 0.49 -2.52 1.06
C ASP A 35 0.19 -4.01 1.27
N ALA A 36 -0.93 -4.32 1.91
CA ALA A 36 -1.37 -5.70 2.10
C ALA A 36 -1.60 -6.38 0.74
N GLU A 37 -2.15 -5.65 -0.22
CA GLU A 37 -2.39 -6.18 -1.55
C GLU A 37 -1.08 -6.44 -2.30
N VAL A 38 -0.15 -5.48 -2.33
CA VAL A 38 1.20 -5.69 -2.89
C VAL A 38 1.87 -6.91 -2.23
N HIS A 39 1.76 -7.04 -0.91
CA HIS A 39 2.35 -8.17 -0.20
C HIS A 39 1.73 -9.51 -0.63
N ARG A 40 0.41 -9.56 -0.83
CA ARG A 40 -0.30 -10.76 -1.35
C ARG A 40 0.15 -11.10 -2.76
N LEU A 41 0.24 -10.09 -3.63
CA LEU A 41 0.64 -10.26 -5.04
C LEU A 41 2.10 -10.70 -5.20
N GLN A 42 2.95 -10.36 -4.22
CA GLN A 42 4.37 -10.72 -4.16
C GLN A 42 4.67 -11.90 -3.21
N GLY A 43 3.65 -12.49 -2.59
CA GLY A 43 3.77 -13.59 -1.63
C GLY A 43 3.90 -14.96 -2.30
N PRO A 44 3.83 -16.07 -1.53
CA PRO A 44 3.89 -17.43 -2.06
C PRO A 44 2.84 -17.68 -3.15
N GLY A 45 3.29 -18.07 -4.35
CA GLY A 45 2.40 -18.27 -5.51
C GLY A 45 1.74 -16.98 -6.03
N GLY A 46 2.26 -15.81 -5.65
CA GLY A 46 1.73 -14.51 -6.05
C GLY A 46 1.82 -14.26 -7.56
N GLU A 47 0.83 -13.54 -8.09
CA GLU A 47 0.71 -13.34 -9.55
C GLU A 47 1.86 -12.53 -10.16
N LEU A 48 2.54 -11.71 -9.36
CA LEU A 48 3.64 -10.88 -9.84
C LEU A 48 4.98 -11.61 -9.88
N LEU A 49 5.09 -12.79 -9.26
CA LEU A 49 6.38 -13.50 -9.20
C LEU A 49 6.99 -13.78 -10.58
N PRO A 50 6.25 -14.30 -11.58
CA PRO A 50 6.84 -14.59 -12.89
C PRO A 50 7.38 -13.34 -13.60
N GLU A 51 6.63 -12.23 -13.55
CA GLU A 51 7.03 -10.97 -14.18
C GLU A 51 8.21 -10.31 -13.45
N ILE A 52 8.19 -10.32 -12.11
CA ILE A 52 9.29 -9.82 -11.29
C ILE A 52 10.55 -10.65 -11.53
N GLU A 53 10.45 -11.98 -11.58
CA GLU A 53 11.61 -12.86 -11.83
C GLU A 53 12.19 -12.65 -13.24
N ALA A 54 11.34 -12.46 -14.25
CA ALA A 54 11.79 -12.18 -15.61
C ALA A 54 12.55 -10.83 -15.71
N ALA A 55 12.09 -9.81 -14.98
CA ALA A 55 12.71 -8.48 -14.98
C ALA A 55 13.93 -8.39 -14.04
N PHE A 56 13.92 -9.13 -12.95
CA PHE A 56 14.92 -9.14 -11.87
C PHE A 56 15.25 -10.59 -11.47
N PRO A 57 16.05 -11.31 -12.27
CA PRO A 57 16.35 -12.71 -12.03
C PRO A 57 17.00 -12.97 -10.66
N GLY A 58 16.61 -14.07 -10.04
CA GLY A 58 17.08 -14.51 -8.73
C GLY A 58 16.32 -13.92 -7.55
N THR A 59 15.40 -12.96 -7.78
CA THR A 59 14.76 -12.19 -6.71
C THR A 59 13.44 -12.78 -6.21
N THR A 60 12.98 -13.89 -6.78
CA THR A 60 11.78 -14.61 -6.34
C THR A 60 12.10 -16.04 -5.91
N GLY A 61 11.16 -16.66 -5.18
CA GLY A 61 11.25 -18.05 -4.73
C GLY A 61 9.90 -18.58 -4.26
N PRO A 62 9.88 -19.79 -3.65
CA PRO A 62 8.65 -20.43 -3.19
C PRO A 62 7.84 -19.58 -2.20
N GLU A 63 8.53 -18.80 -1.36
CA GLU A 63 7.92 -17.93 -0.35
C GLU A 63 7.53 -16.54 -0.91
N GLY A 64 7.72 -16.32 -2.21
CA GLY A 64 7.48 -15.03 -2.86
C GLY A 64 8.75 -14.24 -3.15
N VAL A 65 8.64 -12.91 -3.17
CA VAL A 65 9.75 -11.99 -3.41
C VAL A 65 10.78 -12.03 -2.27
N LYS A 66 12.04 -12.21 -2.62
CA LYS A 66 13.19 -12.10 -1.72
C LYS A 66 13.59 -10.63 -1.60
N ARG A 67 12.97 -9.93 -0.65
CA ARG A 67 13.05 -8.46 -0.50
C ARG A 67 14.48 -7.91 -0.45
N ALA A 68 15.42 -8.62 0.17
CA ALA A 68 16.83 -8.19 0.23
C ALA A 68 17.50 -8.19 -1.15
N GLU A 69 17.23 -9.22 -1.95
CA GLU A 69 17.83 -9.41 -3.27
C GLU A 69 17.18 -8.49 -4.30
N LEU A 70 15.85 -8.37 -4.28
CA LEU A 70 15.16 -7.38 -5.11
C LEU A 70 15.60 -5.97 -4.74
N GLY A 71 15.66 -5.66 -3.45
CA GLY A 71 16.13 -4.38 -2.93
C GLY A 71 17.53 -4.03 -3.44
N ALA A 72 18.46 -4.98 -3.42
CA ALA A 72 19.82 -4.77 -3.93
C ALA A 72 19.87 -4.46 -5.44
N GLN A 73 18.86 -4.88 -6.22
CA GLN A 73 18.78 -4.59 -7.66
C GLN A 73 18.04 -3.28 -8.00
N VAL A 74 17.13 -2.81 -7.12
CA VAL A 74 16.29 -1.64 -7.42
C VAL A 74 16.64 -0.38 -6.62
N PHE A 75 17.21 -0.52 -5.42
CA PHE A 75 17.56 0.64 -4.60
C PHE A 75 18.77 1.36 -5.16
N GLY A 76 18.62 2.65 -5.47
CA GLY A 76 19.67 3.48 -6.06
C GLY A 76 19.74 3.42 -7.59
N ASP A 77 18.84 2.68 -8.24
CA ASP A 77 18.69 2.65 -9.71
C ASP A 77 17.24 3.04 -10.07
N ASP A 78 17.06 4.30 -10.48
CA ASP A 78 15.74 4.85 -10.83
C ASP A 78 15.10 4.11 -12.00
N ALA A 79 15.89 3.57 -12.95
CA ALA A 79 15.37 2.83 -14.09
C ALA A 79 14.92 1.41 -13.69
N ALA A 80 15.65 0.77 -12.78
CA ALA A 80 15.22 -0.48 -12.16
C ALA A 80 13.94 -0.29 -11.32
N LEU A 81 13.89 0.77 -10.50
CA LEU A 81 12.70 1.09 -9.71
C LEU A 81 11.48 1.36 -10.60
N ALA A 82 11.63 2.14 -11.66
CA ALA A 82 10.55 2.41 -12.61
C ALA A 82 10.05 1.14 -13.31
N ARG A 83 10.93 0.19 -13.65
CA ARG A 83 10.54 -1.11 -14.20
C ARG A 83 9.75 -1.94 -13.20
N LEU A 84 10.16 -1.96 -11.92
CA LEU A 84 9.39 -2.65 -10.88
C LEU A 84 8.03 -1.99 -10.65
N GLU A 85 7.97 -0.66 -10.59
CA GLU A 85 6.72 0.10 -10.47
C GLU A 85 5.76 -0.19 -11.65
N ALA A 86 6.29 -0.33 -12.86
CA ALA A 86 5.49 -0.64 -14.06
C ALA A 86 4.86 -2.06 -14.03
N ILE A 87 5.45 -3.00 -13.28
CA ILE A 87 4.87 -4.33 -13.04
C ILE A 87 3.82 -4.27 -11.92
N VAL A 88 4.15 -3.59 -10.81
CA VAL A 88 3.31 -3.61 -9.60
C VAL A 88 2.07 -2.72 -9.72
N HIS A 89 2.20 -1.51 -10.27
CA HIS A 89 1.10 -0.53 -10.27
C HIS A 89 -0.14 -1.00 -11.06
N PRO A 90 -0.04 -1.60 -12.25
CA PRO A 90 -1.21 -2.11 -12.97
C PRO A 90 -1.95 -3.20 -12.18
N ALA A 91 -1.22 -4.11 -11.54
CA ALA A 91 -1.81 -5.19 -10.76
C ALA A 91 -2.58 -4.63 -9.55
N VAL A 92 -1.97 -3.71 -8.79
CA VAL A 92 -2.67 -3.04 -7.66
C VAL A 92 -3.90 -2.25 -8.13
N ALA A 93 -3.82 -1.60 -9.29
CA ALA A 93 -4.95 -0.88 -9.87
C ALA A 93 -6.11 -1.82 -10.23
N ALA A 94 -5.82 -3.02 -10.78
CA ALA A 94 -6.84 -4.04 -11.05
C ALA A 94 -7.51 -4.50 -9.74
N ARG A 95 -6.74 -4.74 -8.68
CA ARG A 95 -7.26 -5.15 -7.37
C ARG A 95 -8.12 -4.09 -6.71
N ARG A 96 -7.74 -2.82 -6.90
CA ARG A 96 -8.57 -1.68 -6.48
C ARG A 96 -9.89 -1.62 -7.23
N GLN A 97 -9.88 -1.92 -8.52
CA GLN A 97 -11.10 -1.99 -9.34
C GLN A 97 -12.00 -3.15 -8.90
N ASP A 98 -11.44 -4.34 -8.68
CA ASP A 98 -12.18 -5.50 -8.16
C ASP A 98 -12.86 -5.16 -6.83
N PHE A 99 -12.13 -4.52 -5.92
CA PHE A 99 -12.64 -4.07 -4.64
C PHE A 99 -13.79 -3.07 -4.76
N LEU A 100 -13.71 -2.12 -5.71
CA LEU A 100 -14.79 -1.17 -5.97
C LEU A 100 -16.04 -1.84 -6.56
N ILE A 101 -15.87 -2.89 -7.36
CA ILE A 101 -16.98 -3.69 -7.90
C ILE A 101 -17.64 -4.46 -6.76
N GLU A 102 -16.84 -5.16 -5.95
CA GLU A 102 -17.31 -5.93 -4.80
C GLU A 102 -18.10 -5.07 -3.81
N HIS A 103 -17.62 -3.85 -3.55
CA HIS A 103 -18.23 -2.91 -2.60
C HIS A 103 -19.03 -1.79 -3.27
N GLY A 104 -19.48 -1.98 -4.51
CA GLY A 104 -20.23 -0.97 -5.26
C GLY A 104 -21.56 -0.54 -4.63
N GLY A 105 -22.11 -1.37 -3.72
CA GLY A 105 -23.31 -1.05 -2.94
C GLY A 105 -23.05 -0.33 -1.62
N ALA A 106 -21.79 -0.17 -1.21
CA ALA A 106 -21.45 0.53 0.02
C ALA A 106 -21.66 2.05 -0.14
N PRO A 107 -22.07 2.78 0.92
CA PRO A 107 -22.11 4.24 0.88
C PRO A 107 -20.72 4.85 0.73
N MET A 108 -19.68 4.15 1.23
CA MET A 108 -18.32 4.65 1.30
C MET A 108 -17.31 3.50 1.39
N VAL A 109 -16.12 3.74 0.86
CA VAL A 109 -14.94 2.89 1.02
C VAL A 109 -13.72 3.74 1.43
N VAL A 110 -12.75 3.11 2.07
CA VAL A 110 -11.48 3.74 2.42
C VAL A 110 -10.34 3.10 1.66
N PHE A 111 -9.49 3.92 1.07
CA PHE A 111 -8.25 3.50 0.44
C PHE A 111 -7.09 3.91 1.34
N ASP A 112 -6.48 2.92 1.98
CA ASP A 112 -5.22 3.08 2.69
C ASP A 112 -4.06 2.94 1.68
N ILE A 113 -3.64 4.08 1.13
CA ILE A 113 -2.62 4.16 0.08
C ILE A 113 -1.38 4.87 0.66
N PRO A 114 -0.22 4.19 0.73
CA PRO A 114 1.04 4.86 1.04
C PRO A 114 1.34 5.94 0.01
N LEU A 115 1.97 7.04 0.43
CA LEU A 115 2.40 8.10 -0.49
C LEU A 115 1.25 8.71 -1.34
N LEU A 116 0.06 8.80 -0.74
CA LEU A 116 -1.16 9.30 -1.39
C LEU A 116 -0.95 10.65 -2.10
N PHE A 117 -0.14 11.55 -1.54
CA PHE A 117 0.10 12.86 -2.13
C PHE A 117 1.24 12.84 -3.15
N GLU A 118 2.32 12.15 -2.82
CA GLU A 118 3.59 12.12 -3.55
C GLU A 118 3.44 11.49 -4.94
N LYS A 119 2.50 10.57 -5.10
CA LYS A 119 2.19 9.92 -6.39
C LYS A 119 0.88 10.44 -7.02
N GLY A 120 0.32 11.55 -6.54
CA GLY A 120 -0.91 12.14 -7.09
C GLY A 120 -2.19 11.33 -6.84
N GLY A 121 -2.15 10.32 -5.97
CA GLY A 121 -3.30 9.47 -5.67
C GLY A 121 -4.48 10.21 -5.04
N TRP A 122 -4.24 11.38 -4.43
CA TRP A 122 -5.28 12.26 -3.87
C TRP A 122 -6.31 12.74 -4.90
N GLU A 123 -5.97 12.76 -6.19
CA GLU A 123 -6.91 13.14 -7.27
C GLU A 123 -7.95 12.04 -7.55
N GLN A 124 -7.71 10.81 -7.07
CA GLN A 124 -8.55 9.63 -7.32
C GLN A 124 -9.51 9.34 -6.16
N VAL A 125 -9.58 10.21 -5.16
CA VAL A 125 -10.46 10.06 -3.98
C VAL A 125 -11.38 11.27 -3.83
N ASP A 126 -12.55 11.08 -3.21
CA ASP A 126 -13.53 12.16 -3.01
C ASP A 126 -13.22 13.03 -1.77
N ALA A 127 -12.45 12.49 -0.81
CA ALA A 127 -11.94 13.22 0.34
C ALA A 127 -10.73 12.52 0.95
N VAL A 128 -9.91 13.26 1.71
CA VAL A 128 -8.72 12.74 2.39
C VAL A 128 -8.90 12.82 3.91
N VAL A 129 -8.61 11.71 4.60
CA VAL A 129 -8.51 11.62 6.05
C VAL A 129 -7.03 11.57 6.42
N VAL A 130 -6.57 12.60 7.13
CA VAL A 130 -5.19 12.67 7.63
C VAL A 130 -5.15 12.22 9.08
N VAL A 131 -4.45 11.13 9.34
CA VAL A 131 -4.18 10.62 10.69
C VAL A 131 -2.96 11.35 11.25
N SER A 132 -3.12 11.95 12.43
CA SER A 132 -2.05 12.68 13.11
C SER A 132 -1.97 12.29 14.59
N ALA A 133 -0.79 12.54 15.17
CA ALA A 133 -0.50 12.42 16.59
C ALA A 133 0.44 13.54 17.01
N PRO A 134 0.48 13.92 18.30
CA PRO A 134 1.50 14.82 18.83
C PRO A 134 2.92 14.34 18.50
N ALA A 135 3.84 15.27 18.25
CA ALA A 135 5.19 14.97 17.76
C ALA A 135 6.01 14.09 18.72
N ASP A 136 5.85 14.31 20.03
CA ASP A 136 6.46 13.50 21.09
C ASP A 136 5.95 12.05 21.05
N ILE A 137 4.65 11.85 20.86
CA ILE A 137 4.03 10.53 20.71
C ILE A 137 4.47 9.85 19.42
N GLN A 138 4.51 10.58 18.30
CA GLN A 138 5.02 10.06 17.03
C GLN A 138 6.47 9.59 17.20
N ARG A 139 7.33 10.43 17.78
CA ARG A 139 8.75 10.12 18.02
C ARG A 139 8.89 8.88 18.90
N ALA A 140 8.17 8.80 20.02
CA ALA A 140 8.21 7.64 20.90
C ALA A 140 7.83 6.34 20.16
N ARG A 141 6.79 6.38 19.33
CA ARG A 141 6.35 5.23 18.53
C ARG A 141 7.34 4.82 17.45
N VAL A 142 7.99 5.79 16.80
CA VAL A 142 8.99 5.51 15.75
C VAL A 142 10.25 4.92 16.37
N LEU A 143 10.77 5.51 17.45
CA LEU A 143 12.00 5.05 18.11
C LEU A 143 11.84 3.71 18.83
N ALA A 144 10.61 3.30 19.16
CA ALA A 144 10.34 1.95 19.67
C ALA A 144 10.47 0.85 18.60
N ARG A 145 10.54 1.18 17.31
CA ARG A 145 10.68 0.20 16.23
C ARG A 145 12.14 -0.24 16.07
N PRO A 146 12.41 -1.53 15.78
CA PRO A 146 13.76 -2.00 15.52
C PRO A 146 14.46 -1.22 14.40
N GLY A 147 15.72 -0.84 14.63
CA GLY A 147 16.55 -0.19 13.62
C GLY A 147 16.33 1.33 13.45
N MET A 148 15.46 1.96 14.23
CA MET A 148 15.26 3.41 14.21
C MET A 148 16.22 4.13 15.16
N THR A 149 16.79 5.25 14.71
CA THR A 149 17.67 6.12 15.52
C THR A 149 17.12 7.56 15.59
N PRO A 150 17.43 8.33 16.64
CA PRO A 150 16.96 9.71 16.82
C PRO A 150 17.39 10.71 15.77
#